data_AF-A0A256ZE29-F1
#
_entry.id   AF-A0A256ZE29-F1
#
_cell.length_a   1.000
_cell.length_b   1.000
_cell.length_c   1.000
_cell.angle_alpha   90.00
_cell.angle_beta   90.00
_cell.angle_gamma   90.00
#
_symmetry.space_group_name_H-M   'P 1'
#
loop_
_entity.id
_entity.type
_entity.pdbx_description
1 polymer ?
#
loop_
_entity_poly.entity_id
_entity_poly.type
_entity_poly.pdbx_seq_one_letter_code
_entity_poly.pdbx_strand_id
1 'polypeptide(L)'
;MNGRSTEGGLWAFMTGGGGSGGGSFERNEDKYFTVGPFSISGSTSAYLTFWHKYNILPGKNGGVVMLGFRGVDTDGDGPDNTSDIDWLYVTPLTSYSGNLLLTDSEGQPVIWRDDFGRRILWCWNGKSSTGTFDWEFAKVDLLPYVPESSRDEVYVRLYYKQYGQGTGFGWWIDDLEIRVSRSDSLPANASATDKWELYEAVGEEIGKLSRSGTHAWWNHNGEGGDDYLKSGIDNSLITRPIDLTNARWARLSFYTRFNINSLSGAPPDCVRVEVSADNGLTWTAITLGVRWGWGVSGSEYNESGKSMTGIDSGNGWVEASTLSRLSVDLTPWRGFVVLLRFRVVTTNEDGYNHYEDPTSDIKGVLIDDVVVYGVSLLTGVEGSTRDAGTEQCCGDTVYLEWWERMMQTYGDPQGVEL
;
A
#
# COMPACT_ATOMS: atom_id res chain seq x y z
N MET A 1 1.66 11.62 -25.93
CA MET A 1 1.62 10.14 -25.83
C MET A 1 2.87 9.59 -26.50
N ASN A 2 3.65 8.77 -25.80
CA ASN A 2 4.49 7.66 -26.33
C ASN A 2 5.26 7.02 -25.16
N GLY A 3 4.57 6.19 -24.38
CA GLY A 3 5.16 5.17 -23.52
C GLY A 3 4.47 3.86 -23.89
N ARG A 4 5.19 2.89 -24.44
CA ARG A 4 4.61 1.63 -24.92
C ARG A 4 4.61 0.64 -23.75
N SER A 5 3.43 0.38 -23.19
CA SER A 5 3.22 -0.66 -22.18
C SER A 5 2.90 -1.99 -22.88
N THR A 6 3.65 -3.03 -22.57
CA THR A 6 3.22 -4.42 -22.74
C THR A 6 3.48 -5.14 -21.41
N GLU A 7 2.42 -5.27 -20.63
CA GLU A 7 2.18 -6.25 -19.54
C GLU A 7 3.33 -6.46 -18.52
N GLY A 8 3.16 -5.90 -17.31
CA GLY A 8 4.15 -5.90 -16.22
C GLY A 8 5.08 -4.70 -16.29
N GLY A 9 4.49 -3.49 -16.32
CA GLY A 9 4.97 -2.33 -17.08
C GLY A 9 6.36 -1.77 -16.77
N LEU A 10 7.37 -2.31 -17.46
CA LEU A 10 8.64 -1.64 -17.73
C LEU A 10 8.39 -0.32 -18.47
N TRP A 11 8.84 0.81 -17.92
CA TRP A 11 8.82 2.12 -18.57
C TRP A 11 10.21 2.48 -19.09
N ALA A 12 10.30 3.10 -20.26
CA ALA A 12 11.58 3.51 -20.83
C ALA A 12 11.50 4.85 -21.59
N PHE A 13 12.44 5.75 -21.30
CA PHE A 13 12.75 6.92 -22.12
C PHE A 13 13.96 6.62 -23.00
N MET A 14 13.74 6.45 -24.30
CA MET A 14 14.79 6.10 -25.26
C MET A 14 15.37 7.36 -25.93
N THR A 15 16.67 7.36 -26.20
CA THR A 15 17.31 8.36 -27.08
C THR A 15 17.42 7.80 -28.50
N GLY A 16 17.05 8.60 -29.51
CA GLY A 16 17.22 8.22 -30.91
C GLY A 16 18.69 8.25 -31.30
N GLY A 17 19.38 7.10 -31.28
CA GLY A 17 20.75 7.00 -31.78
C GLY A 17 21.47 5.71 -31.40
N GLY A 18 21.40 4.70 -32.27
CA GLY A 18 22.21 3.49 -32.13
C GLY A 18 21.81 2.28 -32.97
N GLY A 19 21.36 2.45 -34.21
CA GLY A 19 21.10 1.34 -35.12
C GLY A 19 20.72 1.82 -36.52
N SER A 20 21.53 1.48 -37.51
CA SER A 20 21.23 1.70 -38.93
C SER A 20 20.01 0.87 -39.35
N GLY A 21 18.82 1.43 -39.21
CA GLY A 21 17.58 0.84 -39.71
C GLY A 21 16.51 1.93 -39.80
N GLY A 22 16.11 2.28 -41.01
CA GLY A 22 15.20 3.38 -41.30
C GLY A 22 13.86 3.26 -40.57
N GLY A 23 13.58 4.24 -39.72
CA GLY A 23 12.29 4.48 -39.08
C GLY A 23 12.31 5.93 -38.56
N SER A 24 11.23 6.67 -38.77
CA SER A 24 11.12 8.10 -38.45
C SER A 24 11.57 8.42 -37.01
N PHE A 25 12.62 9.24 -36.90
CA PHE A 25 13.25 9.64 -35.65
C PHE A 25 12.33 10.61 -34.87
N GLU A 26 11.96 10.27 -33.64
CA GLU A 26 11.26 11.17 -32.71
C GLU A 26 12.19 12.33 -32.28
N ARG A 27 11.62 13.52 -32.04
CA ARG A 27 12.38 14.75 -31.73
C ARG A 27 13.23 14.59 -30.47
N ASN A 28 14.39 15.25 -30.46
CA ASN A 28 15.21 15.44 -29.26
C ASN A 28 14.55 16.46 -28.33
N GLU A 29 13.55 16.03 -27.59
CA GLU A 29 12.78 16.84 -26.64
C GLU A 29 12.72 16.19 -25.26
N ASP A 30 12.38 16.98 -24.25
CA ASP A 30 12.15 16.49 -22.90
C ASP A 30 10.99 15.48 -22.89
N LYS A 31 11.15 14.40 -22.11
CA LYS A 31 10.16 13.32 -22.04
C LYS A 31 9.76 13.10 -20.59
N TYR A 32 8.49 12.90 -20.32
CA TYR A 32 8.02 12.61 -18.98
C TYR A 32 6.90 11.60 -18.98
N PHE A 33 6.75 10.99 -17.81
CA PHE A 33 5.59 10.22 -17.43
C PHE A 33 5.15 10.72 -16.05
N THR A 34 3.85 10.82 -15.84
CA THR A 34 3.24 11.33 -14.62
C THR A 34 2.34 10.27 -14.02
N VAL A 35 2.49 10.05 -12.71
CA VAL A 35 1.62 9.23 -11.86
C VAL A 35 0.77 10.16 -11.01
N GLY A 36 -0.52 9.84 -10.89
CA GLY A 36 -1.47 10.55 -10.05
C GLY A 36 -2.76 10.96 -10.79
N PRO A 37 -3.65 11.69 -10.11
CA PRO A 37 -3.50 12.18 -8.74
C PRO A 37 -3.58 11.05 -7.69
N PHE A 38 -2.99 11.25 -6.53
CA PHE A 38 -3.17 10.43 -5.33
C PHE A 38 -3.08 11.28 -4.06
N SER A 39 -3.71 10.82 -2.97
CA SER A 39 -3.69 11.52 -1.68
C SER A 39 -2.66 10.90 -0.72
N ILE A 40 -1.91 11.76 -0.04
CA ILE A 40 -1.03 11.44 1.11
C ILE A 40 -1.50 12.15 2.39
N SER A 41 -2.75 12.60 2.42
CA SER A 41 -3.33 13.27 3.58
C SER A 41 -3.39 12.35 4.80
N GLY A 42 -3.07 12.90 5.98
CA GLY A 42 -3.04 12.17 7.25
C GLY A 42 -1.94 11.10 7.36
N SER A 43 -1.01 11.04 6.39
CA SER A 43 0.06 10.05 6.41
C SER A 43 1.20 10.44 7.36
N THR A 44 1.74 9.43 8.05
CA THR A 44 2.95 9.52 8.88
C THR A 44 4.20 9.18 8.08
N SER A 45 4.04 8.43 6.98
CA SER A 45 5.09 8.25 5.97
C SER A 45 4.50 8.19 4.56
N ALA A 46 5.17 8.79 3.59
CA ALA A 46 4.85 8.62 2.17
C ALA A 46 6.13 8.52 1.35
N TYR A 47 6.33 7.39 0.67
CA TYR A 47 7.53 7.11 -0.11
C TYR A 47 7.19 6.74 -1.55
N LEU A 48 7.96 7.31 -2.49
CA LEU A 48 8.08 6.80 -3.84
C LEU A 48 9.28 5.84 -3.90
N THR A 49 9.11 4.65 -4.44
CA THR A 49 10.18 3.68 -4.68
C THR A 49 10.13 3.13 -6.09
N PHE A 50 11.29 2.86 -6.68
CA PHE A 50 11.37 2.19 -7.99
C PHE A 50 12.76 1.61 -8.24
N TRP A 51 12.83 0.65 -9.14
CA TRP A 51 14.08 0.23 -9.76
C TRP A 51 14.31 1.00 -11.05
N HIS A 52 15.54 1.37 -11.33
CA HIS A 52 15.91 2.00 -12.58
C HIS A 52 17.28 1.57 -13.07
N LYS A 53 17.48 1.62 -14.38
CA LYS A 53 18.79 1.54 -15.00
C LYS A 53 18.88 2.56 -16.10
N TYR A 54 20.04 3.12 -16.32
CA TYR A 54 20.22 4.19 -17.29
C TYR A 54 21.63 4.22 -17.87
N ASN A 55 21.70 4.65 -19.13
CA ASN A 55 22.91 5.04 -19.83
C ASN A 55 22.62 6.33 -20.61
N ILE A 56 22.98 7.45 -19.99
CA ILE A 56 22.57 8.80 -20.36
C ILE A 56 23.82 9.67 -20.45
N LEU A 57 23.93 10.52 -21.47
CA LEU A 57 25.05 11.44 -21.64
C LEU A 57 25.23 12.37 -20.42
N PRO A 58 26.32 12.23 -19.65
CA PRO A 58 26.58 13.07 -18.48
C PRO A 58 26.61 14.57 -18.81
N GLY A 59 26.08 15.39 -17.93
CA GLY A 59 26.10 16.85 -18.06
C GLY A 59 25.11 17.43 -19.07
N LYS A 60 24.63 16.65 -20.05
CA LYS A 60 23.69 17.13 -21.07
C LYS A 60 22.26 16.62 -20.89
N ASN A 61 22.11 15.39 -20.42
CA ASN A 61 20.82 14.75 -20.22
C ASN A 61 20.71 14.21 -18.80
N GLY A 62 19.50 13.95 -18.32
CA GLY A 62 19.33 13.34 -17.01
C GLY A 62 17.88 13.02 -16.64
N GLY A 63 17.72 11.98 -15.83
CA GLY A 63 16.46 11.67 -15.17
C GLY A 63 16.34 12.43 -13.85
N VAL A 64 15.17 13.06 -13.61
CA VAL A 64 14.82 13.70 -12.35
C VAL A 64 13.43 13.28 -11.89
N VAL A 65 13.15 13.48 -10.61
CA VAL A 65 11.81 13.31 -10.02
C VAL A 65 11.27 14.69 -9.70
N MET A 66 10.03 14.94 -10.11
CA MET A 66 9.27 16.13 -9.74
C MET A 66 8.01 15.70 -8.98
N LEU A 67 7.60 16.46 -7.98
CA LEU A 67 6.30 16.32 -7.33
C LEU A 67 5.38 17.41 -7.82
N GLY A 68 4.18 17.04 -8.26
CA GLY A 68 3.13 17.98 -8.62
C GLY A 68 2.14 18.09 -7.48
N PHE A 69 1.76 19.30 -7.09
CA PHE A 69 0.66 19.55 -6.16
C PHE A 69 0.16 20.97 -6.39
N ARG A 70 -1.04 21.29 -5.89
CA ARG A 70 -1.58 22.65 -6.04
C ARG A 70 -0.63 23.67 -5.42
N GLY A 71 -0.22 24.62 -6.25
CA GLY A 71 0.59 25.76 -5.86
C GLY A 71 -0.05 26.57 -4.74
N VAL A 72 0.79 27.19 -3.92
CA VAL A 72 0.39 28.41 -3.20
C VAL A 72 0.79 29.54 -4.14
N ASP A 73 -0.16 30.36 -4.59
CA ASP A 73 0.12 31.58 -5.37
C ASP A 73 1.28 32.34 -4.71
N THR A 74 2.42 32.39 -5.40
CA THR A 74 3.67 32.96 -4.87
C THR A 74 4.23 34.11 -5.72
N ASP A 75 3.70 34.35 -6.91
CA ASP A 75 4.15 35.42 -7.81
C ASP A 75 3.21 36.63 -7.86
N GLY A 76 2.01 36.52 -7.28
CA GLY A 76 1.11 37.65 -7.02
C GLY A 76 0.61 38.33 -8.30
N ASP A 77 0.56 37.60 -9.41
CA ASP A 77 0.11 38.11 -10.71
C ASP A 77 -1.43 38.08 -10.88
N GLY A 78 -2.14 37.55 -9.89
CA GLY A 78 -3.60 37.52 -9.79
C GLY A 78 -4.04 36.22 -9.12
N PRO A 79 -5.34 35.99 -8.89
CA PRO A 79 -5.82 34.67 -8.50
C PRO A 79 -5.55 33.73 -9.67
N ASP A 80 -4.39 33.09 -9.64
CA ASP A 80 -4.12 31.95 -10.48
C ASP A 80 -5.26 30.97 -10.29
N ASN A 81 -5.77 30.49 -11.43
CA ASN A 81 -6.86 29.54 -11.41
C ASN A 81 -6.47 28.40 -10.45
N THR A 82 -7.34 28.06 -9.51
CA THR A 82 -7.09 27.06 -8.46
C THR A 82 -6.99 25.62 -9.02
N SER A 83 -6.59 25.48 -10.28
CA SER A 83 -6.56 24.27 -11.09
C SER A 83 -5.19 23.97 -11.71
N ASP A 84 -4.19 24.86 -11.60
CA ASP A 84 -2.85 24.56 -12.11
C ASP A 84 -2.00 23.76 -11.10
N ILE A 85 -1.20 22.82 -11.61
CA ILE A 85 -0.34 21.93 -10.83
C ILE A 85 1.10 22.39 -11.00
N ASP A 86 1.68 22.91 -9.92
CA ASP A 86 3.07 23.29 -9.87
C ASP A 86 3.96 22.09 -9.59
N TRP A 87 5.10 22.02 -10.28
CA TRP A 87 6.06 20.94 -10.21
C TRP A 87 7.28 21.35 -9.39
N LEU A 88 7.52 20.65 -8.29
CA LEU A 88 8.67 20.79 -7.42
C LEU A 88 9.72 19.72 -7.71
N TYR A 89 10.96 20.12 -8.00
CA TYR A 89 12.11 19.23 -8.10
C TYR A 89 12.52 18.70 -6.72
N VAL A 90 12.62 17.38 -6.60
CA VAL A 90 12.94 16.70 -5.34
C VAL A 90 14.19 15.85 -5.42
N THR A 91 14.83 15.62 -4.27
CA THR A 91 16.06 14.84 -4.20
C THR A 91 15.77 13.47 -3.57
N PRO A 92 16.14 12.36 -4.22
CA PRO A 92 15.99 11.02 -3.67
C PRO A 92 16.95 10.79 -2.50
N LEU A 93 16.56 9.90 -1.57
CA LEU A 93 17.41 9.46 -0.45
C LEU A 93 18.66 8.71 -0.94
N THR A 94 18.56 8.03 -2.09
CA THR A 94 19.68 7.32 -2.72
C THR A 94 20.63 8.23 -3.50
N SER A 95 20.37 9.55 -3.49
CA SER A 95 21.12 10.60 -4.19
C SER A 95 21.15 10.44 -5.72
N TYR A 96 21.33 11.58 -6.39
CA TYR A 96 21.58 11.61 -7.83
C TYR A 96 23.04 11.28 -8.14
N SER A 97 23.30 10.66 -9.31
CA SER A 97 24.64 10.23 -9.71
C SER A 97 25.48 11.32 -10.37
N GLY A 98 24.87 12.42 -10.81
CA GLY A 98 25.57 13.50 -11.48
C GLY A 98 24.76 14.77 -11.58
N ASN A 99 25.26 15.74 -12.34
CA ASN A 99 24.64 17.04 -12.51
C ASN A 99 24.30 17.32 -13.97
N LEU A 100 23.37 18.27 -14.17
CA LEU A 100 23.13 18.91 -15.45
C LEU A 100 24.07 20.12 -15.57
N LEU A 101 24.91 20.14 -16.60
CA LEU A 101 25.73 21.28 -17.01
C LEU A 101 25.34 21.66 -18.44
N LEU A 102 24.26 22.42 -18.52
CA LEU A 102 23.72 22.88 -19.78
C LEU A 102 24.30 24.22 -20.16
N THR A 103 24.57 24.37 -21.44
CA THR A 103 25.05 25.61 -22.05
C THR A 103 24.18 25.93 -23.25
N ASP A 104 23.81 27.19 -23.44
CA ASP A 104 23.08 27.64 -24.64
C ASP A 104 23.95 27.55 -25.91
N SER A 105 23.44 28.00 -27.05
CA SER A 105 24.16 28.03 -28.33
C SER A 105 25.43 28.87 -28.29
N GLU A 106 25.52 29.79 -27.35
CA GLU A 106 26.63 30.73 -27.12
C GLU A 106 27.60 30.23 -26.04
N GLY A 107 27.36 29.05 -25.47
CA GLY A 107 28.21 28.42 -24.46
C GLY A 107 27.98 28.94 -23.03
N GLN A 108 26.94 29.74 -22.78
CA GLN A 108 26.61 30.26 -21.45
C GLN A 108 25.79 29.25 -20.64
N PRO A 109 26.02 29.11 -19.32
CA PRO A 109 25.26 28.18 -18.49
C PRO A 109 23.76 28.47 -18.49
N VAL A 110 22.95 27.47 -18.86
CA VAL A 110 21.48 27.54 -18.75
C VAL A 110 21.09 27.09 -17.36
N ILE A 111 20.38 27.96 -16.62
CA ILE A 111 19.85 27.66 -15.29
C ILE A 111 18.40 27.21 -15.45
N TRP A 112 18.17 25.92 -15.22
CA TRP A 112 16.81 25.40 -15.12
C TRP A 112 16.28 25.54 -13.71
N ARG A 113 15.01 25.93 -13.63
CA ARG A 113 14.24 26.04 -12.40
C ARG A 113 12.97 25.23 -12.54
N ASP A 114 12.50 24.74 -11.43
CA ASP A 114 11.14 24.24 -11.29
C ASP A 114 10.17 25.41 -11.05
N ASP A 115 8.88 25.12 -10.88
CA ASP A 115 7.84 26.15 -10.80
C ASP A 115 7.93 26.97 -9.49
N PHE A 116 8.62 26.42 -8.49
CA PHE A 116 8.94 27.09 -7.21
C PHE A 116 10.27 27.85 -7.25
N GLY A 117 10.87 28.00 -8.43
CA GLY A 117 12.14 28.70 -8.63
C GLY A 117 13.37 27.94 -8.13
N ARG A 118 13.25 26.69 -7.67
CA ARG A 118 14.38 25.86 -7.22
C ARG A 118 15.16 25.37 -8.43
N ARG A 119 16.49 25.48 -8.35
CA ARG A 119 17.37 25.06 -9.43
C ARG A 119 17.40 23.54 -9.57
N ILE A 120 17.17 23.05 -10.79
CA ILE A 120 17.34 21.65 -11.16
C ILE A 120 18.83 21.43 -11.48
N LEU A 121 19.59 20.95 -10.51
CA LEU A 121 21.05 20.80 -10.63
C LEU A 121 21.47 19.34 -10.78
N TRP A 122 20.93 18.46 -9.94
CA TRP A 122 21.35 17.07 -9.84
C TRP A 122 20.37 16.14 -10.56
N CYS A 123 20.88 15.10 -11.20
CA CYS A 123 20.07 14.13 -11.94
C CYS A 123 20.77 12.77 -12.02
N TRP A 124 20.02 11.74 -12.42
CA TRP A 124 20.62 10.49 -12.84
C TRP A 124 21.14 10.64 -14.26
N ASN A 125 22.46 10.57 -14.40
CA ASN A 125 23.14 10.55 -15.69
C ASN A 125 24.47 9.78 -15.62
N GLY A 126 25.09 9.57 -16.76
CA GLY A 126 26.13 8.56 -16.92
C GLY A 126 25.52 7.18 -17.00
N LYS A 127 26.16 6.20 -16.37
CA LYS A 127 25.77 4.80 -16.48
C LYS A 127 25.56 4.22 -15.08
N SER A 128 24.32 3.79 -14.82
CA SER A 128 23.84 3.14 -13.58
C SER A 128 24.73 1.98 -13.10
N SER A 129 24.59 1.63 -11.83
CA SER A 129 25.32 0.56 -11.14
C SER A 129 26.83 0.70 -11.30
N THR A 130 27.37 1.88 -10.99
CA THR A 130 28.82 2.19 -11.06
C THR A 130 29.46 1.93 -12.44
N GLY A 131 28.71 2.11 -13.52
CA GLY A 131 29.24 1.95 -14.89
C GLY A 131 29.01 0.59 -15.53
N THR A 132 28.26 -0.31 -14.90
CA THR A 132 27.92 -1.61 -15.50
C THR A 132 26.68 -1.57 -16.39
N PHE A 133 25.77 -0.60 -16.17
CA PHE A 133 24.43 -0.57 -16.78
C PHE A 133 23.55 -1.71 -16.27
N ASP A 134 23.29 -1.66 -14.97
CA ASP A 134 22.44 -2.61 -14.26
C ASP A 134 21.40 -1.86 -13.41
N TRP A 135 20.42 -2.58 -12.89
CA TRP A 135 19.36 -2.04 -12.06
C TRP A 135 19.87 -1.55 -10.71
N GLU A 136 19.45 -0.35 -10.33
CA GLU A 136 19.67 0.24 -9.01
C GLU A 136 18.34 0.74 -8.43
N PHE A 137 18.29 0.86 -7.10
CA PHE A 137 17.07 1.21 -6.37
C PHE A 137 17.03 2.71 -6.06
N ALA A 138 15.86 3.32 -6.23
CA ALA A 138 15.60 4.71 -5.87
C ALA A 138 14.47 4.82 -4.84
N LYS A 139 14.63 5.75 -3.89
CA LYS A 139 13.61 6.08 -2.88
C LYS A 139 13.53 7.58 -2.65
N VAL A 140 12.33 8.13 -2.59
CA VAL A 140 12.05 9.54 -2.29
C VAL A 140 11.05 9.62 -1.14
N ASP A 141 11.34 10.42 -0.13
CA ASP A 141 10.37 10.80 0.91
C ASP A 141 9.53 11.98 0.41
N LEU A 142 8.21 11.84 0.37
CA LEU A 142 7.30 12.82 -0.20
C LEU A 142 6.87 13.88 0.82
N LEU A 143 6.75 13.52 2.10
CA LEU A 143 6.16 14.38 3.12
C LEU A 143 6.92 15.68 3.39
N PRO A 144 8.27 15.71 3.35
CA PRO A 144 9.01 16.95 3.53
C PRO A 144 8.78 17.99 2.43
N TYR A 145 8.25 17.58 1.27
CA TYR A 145 8.14 18.43 0.08
C TYR A 145 6.70 18.90 -0.18
N VAL A 146 5.69 18.14 0.25
CA VAL A 146 4.28 18.46 0.00
C VAL A 146 3.66 19.13 1.23
N PRO A 147 3.24 20.41 1.14
CA PRO A 147 2.54 21.11 2.21
C PRO A 147 1.28 20.35 2.61
N GLU A 148 0.93 20.37 3.90
CA GLU A 148 -0.24 19.65 4.43
C GLU A 148 -1.54 20.01 3.69
N SER A 149 -1.69 21.27 3.29
CA SER A 149 -2.82 21.81 2.53
C SER A 149 -2.97 21.26 1.11
N SER A 150 -1.93 20.61 0.57
CA SER A 150 -1.90 20.11 -0.82
C SER A 150 -1.69 18.58 -0.86
N ARG A 151 -1.82 17.89 0.28
CA ARG A 151 -1.63 16.42 0.39
C ARG A 151 -2.82 15.61 -0.11
N ASP A 152 -3.92 16.25 -0.47
CA ASP A 152 -5.13 15.62 -1.01
C ASP A 152 -5.00 15.29 -2.51
N GLU A 153 -4.18 16.05 -3.23
CA GLU A 153 -4.00 15.93 -4.67
C GLU A 153 -2.51 16.07 -5.06
N VAL A 154 -1.80 14.94 -5.05
CA VAL A 154 -0.36 14.85 -5.35
C VAL A 154 -0.12 14.06 -6.63
N TYR A 155 0.88 14.49 -7.39
CA TYR A 155 1.39 13.85 -8.59
C TYR A 155 2.89 13.59 -8.46
N VAL A 156 3.39 12.58 -9.16
CA VAL A 156 4.82 12.32 -9.33
C VAL A 156 5.13 12.31 -10.81
N ARG A 157 6.18 13.02 -11.21
CA ARG A 157 6.68 13.00 -12.59
C ARG A 157 8.11 12.48 -12.62
N LEU A 158 8.31 11.39 -13.36
CA LEU A 158 9.63 10.93 -13.76
C LEU A 158 9.97 11.67 -15.06
N TYR A 159 10.91 12.61 -14.96
CA TYR A 159 11.20 13.56 -16.03
C TYR A 159 12.58 13.30 -16.62
N TYR A 160 12.62 12.86 -17.87
CA TYR A 160 13.83 12.74 -18.65
C TYR A 160 14.10 14.05 -19.40
N LYS A 161 15.06 14.80 -18.88
CA LYS A 161 15.52 16.01 -19.50
C LYS A 161 16.54 15.71 -20.59
N GLN A 162 16.31 16.25 -21.79
CA GLN A 162 17.14 16.03 -22.96
C GLN A 162 17.56 17.36 -23.60
N TYR A 163 18.87 17.57 -23.75
CA TYR A 163 19.42 18.73 -24.44
C TYR A 163 20.40 18.32 -25.53
N GLY A 164 20.12 18.71 -26.78
CA GLY A 164 20.94 18.37 -27.95
C GLY A 164 20.85 16.91 -28.38
N GLN A 165 21.87 16.42 -29.09
CA GLN A 165 21.97 15.01 -29.47
C GLN A 165 22.38 14.17 -28.25
N GLY A 166 21.67 13.06 -28.01
CA GLY A 166 22.00 12.11 -26.95
C GLY A 166 22.72 10.89 -27.51
N THR A 167 23.89 10.58 -26.97
CA THR A 167 24.51 9.25 -27.10
C THR A 167 24.20 8.47 -25.83
N GLY A 168 23.45 7.38 -25.94
CA GLY A 168 23.01 6.60 -24.78
C GLY A 168 21.96 5.56 -25.14
N PHE A 169 21.68 4.66 -24.21
CA PHE A 169 20.59 3.70 -24.36
C PHE A 169 19.27 4.33 -23.86
N GLY A 170 19.32 5.23 -22.87
CA GLY A 170 18.14 5.86 -22.29
C GLY A 170 18.01 5.63 -20.79
N TRP A 171 16.78 5.75 -20.28
CA TRP A 171 16.42 5.54 -18.88
C TRP A 171 15.26 4.56 -18.78
N TRP A 172 15.47 3.44 -18.08
CA TRP A 172 14.45 2.44 -17.78
C TRP A 172 14.04 2.53 -16.32
N ILE A 173 12.76 2.32 -16.07
CA ILE A 173 12.13 2.32 -14.75
C ILE A 173 11.26 1.07 -14.66
N ASP A 174 11.30 0.41 -13.52
CA ASP A 174 10.48 -0.75 -13.18
C ASP A 174 10.07 -0.69 -11.71
N ASP A 175 9.04 -1.47 -11.35
CA ASP A 175 8.54 -1.60 -9.97
C ASP A 175 8.27 -0.25 -9.28
N LEU A 176 7.68 0.69 -10.01
CA LEU A 176 7.29 1.99 -9.47
C LEU A 176 6.15 1.83 -8.46
N GLU A 177 6.41 2.16 -7.22
CA GLU A 177 5.48 2.00 -6.10
C GLU A 177 5.40 3.29 -5.27
N ILE A 178 4.19 3.61 -4.81
CA ILE A 178 3.94 4.66 -3.82
C ILE A 178 3.45 3.97 -2.54
N ARG A 179 4.24 4.04 -1.48
CA ARG A 179 3.90 3.49 -0.15
C ARG A 179 3.49 4.61 0.78
N VAL A 180 2.25 4.58 1.25
CA VAL A 180 1.72 5.53 2.23
C VAL A 180 1.36 4.76 3.49
N SER A 181 1.73 5.28 4.66
CA SER A 181 1.25 4.79 5.95
C SER A 181 0.62 5.94 6.73
N ARG A 182 -0.46 5.66 7.46
CA ARG A 182 -1.18 6.63 8.28
C ARG A 182 -0.95 6.38 9.76
N SER A 183 -1.28 7.38 10.57
CA SER A 183 -1.41 7.19 12.01
C SER A 183 -2.70 6.45 12.31
N ASP A 184 -2.62 5.48 13.22
CA ASP A 184 -3.77 4.71 13.75
C ASP A 184 -4.77 5.57 14.54
N SER A 185 -4.49 6.87 14.73
CA SER A 185 -5.30 7.81 15.54
C SER A 185 -6.15 8.79 14.72
N LEU A 186 -5.99 8.81 13.39
CA LEU A 186 -6.73 9.74 12.52
C LEU A 186 -7.77 8.98 11.70
N PRO A 187 -9.06 9.37 11.75
CA PRO A 187 -10.12 8.69 11.02
C PRO A 187 -9.94 8.80 9.50
N ALA A 188 -10.40 7.79 8.76
CA ALA A 188 -10.29 7.75 7.31
C ALA A 188 -11.32 8.72 6.68
N ASN A 189 -10.89 9.95 6.37
CA ASN A 189 -11.82 10.96 5.86
C ASN A 189 -12.36 10.67 4.44
N ALA A 190 -13.34 11.47 4.05
CA ALA A 190 -13.93 11.56 2.71
C ALA A 190 -12.93 11.46 1.55
N SER A 191 -11.80 12.17 1.60
CA SER A 191 -10.77 12.18 0.55
C SER A 191 -9.79 11.01 0.60
N ALA A 192 -9.89 10.16 1.62
CA ALA A 192 -8.97 9.05 1.79
C ALA A 192 -9.19 7.93 0.78
N THR A 193 -8.08 7.47 0.18
CA THR A 193 -7.98 6.22 -0.60
C THR A 193 -7.94 4.98 0.28
N ASP A 194 -7.24 5.04 1.42
CA ASP A 194 -7.28 3.98 2.44
C ASP A 194 -8.52 4.14 3.34
N LYS A 195 -9.28 3.06 3.53
CA LYS A 195 -10.58 3.06 4.21
C LYS A 195 -10.65 2.17 5.44
N TRP A 196 -9.57 1.50 5.80
CA TRP A 196 -9.53 0.87 7.11
C TRP A 196 -9.38 1.95 8.18
N GLU A 197 -10.35 2.02 9.08
CA GLU A 197 -10.29 2.85 10.28
C GLU A 197 -10.56 2.04 11.53
N LEU A 198 -9.96 2.47 12.64
CA LEU A 198 -10.29 1.95 13.95
C LEU A 198 -11.56 2.67 14.42
N TYR A 199 -12.68 1.97 14.36
CA TYR A 199 -13.98 2.49 14.77
C TYR A 199 -14.18 2.30 16.28
N GLU A 200 -14.68 3.32 16.97
CA GLU A 200 -15.08 3.25 18.37
C GLU A 200 -16.61 3.15 18.46
N ALA A 201 -17.12 1.97 18.77
CA ALA A 201 -18.53 1.71 19.00
C ALA A 201 -18.99 2.24 20.36
N VAL A 202 -20.12 2.94 20.38
CA VAL A 202 -20.70 3.52 21.60
C VAL A 202 -22.11 3.03 21.88
N GLY A 203 -22.46 2.87 23.15
CA GLY A 203 -23.82 2.52 23.57
C GLY A 203 -24.35 1.23 22.94
N GLU A 204 -25.42 1.33 22.15
CA GLU A 204 -26.09 0.19 21.48
C GLU A 204 -25.34 -0.35 20.25
N GLU A 205 -24.26 0.32 19.82
CA GLU A 205 -23.38 -0.16 18.75
C GLU A 205 -22.41 -1.24 19.24
N ILE A 206 -22.13 -1.28 20.56
CA ILE A 206 -21.27 -2.30 21.15
C ILE A 206 -21.88 -3.68 20.93
N GLY A 207 -21.10 -4.60 20.38
CA GLY A 207 -21.58 -5.93 19.97
C GLY A 207 -22.16 -5.98 18.56
N LYS A 208 -22.47 -4.83 17.94
CA LYS A 208 -22.86 -4.72 16.52
C LYS A 208 -21.68 -4.26 15.68
N LEU A 209 -21.10 -3.10 16.00
CA LEU A 209 -19.98 -2.51 15.26
C LEU A 209 -18.62 -2.84 15.87
N SER A 210 -18.58 -3.29 17.12
CA SER A 210 -17.45 -4.02 17.72
C SER A 210 -17.90 -5.44 18.11
N ARG A 211 -17.05 -6.45 17.95
CA ARG A 211 -17.33 -7.81 18.44
C ARG A 211 -17.05 -7.92 19.92
N SER A 212 -15.91 -7.37 20.34
CA SER A 212 -15.47 -7.32 21.72
C SER A 212 -14.99 -5.90 22.07
N GLY A 213 -15.12 -5.52 23.34
CA GLY A 213 -14.82 -4.15 23.77
C GLY A 213 -15.57 -3.09 22.97
N THR A 214 -14.94 -1.93 22.77
CA THR A 214 -15.53 -0.78 22.08
C THR A 214 -14.90 -0.52 20.71
N HIS A 215 -13.99 -1.35 20.22
CA HIS A 215 -13.26 -1.05 18.98
C HIS A 215 -13.31 -2.19 17.99
N ALA A 216 -13.34 -1.86 16.70
CA ALA A 216 -13.10 -2.80 15.60
C ALA A 216 -12.48 -2.07 14.41
N TRP A 217 -11.86 -2.81 13.50
CA TRP A 217 -11.38 -2.25 12.24
C TRP A 217 -12.49 -2.30 11.20
N TRP A 218 -12.81 -1.16 10.61
CA TRP A 218 -13.89 -1.03 9.64
C TRP A 218 -13.37 -0.50 8.31
N ASN A 219 -13.68 -1.19 7.22
CA ASN A 219 -13.54 -0.71 5.86
C ASN A 219 -14.90 -0.25 5.32
N HIS A 220 -15.06 1.07 5.14
CA HIS A 220 -16.32 1.68 4.70
C HIS A 220 -16.14 3.10 4.09
N ASN A 221 -17.25 3.78 3.80
CA ASN A 221 -17.31 5.12 3.28
C ASN A 221 -18.32 5.98 4.08
N GLY A 222 -17.83 6.72 5.07
CA GLY A 222 -18.68 7.60 5.89
C GLY A 222 -19.18 8.90 5.23
N GLU A 223 -19.05 9.08 3.92
CA GLU A 223 -19.62 10.26 3.24
C GLU A 223 -21.13 10.08 3.04
N GLY A 224 -21.94 10.85 3.77
CA GLY A 224 -23.35 11.08 3.42
C GLY A 224 -24.37 10.21 4.14
N GLY A 225 -23.99 9.48 5.20
CA GLY A 225 -24.94 8.77 6.06
C GLY A 225 -25.30 7.36 5.62
N ASP A 226 -24.61 6.83 4.61
CA ASP A 226 -24.64 5.41 4.28
C ASP A 226 -23.20 4.88 4.27
N ASP A 227 -22.85 4.01 5.23
CA ASP A 227 -21.48 3.52 5.45
C ASP A 227 -21.11 2.37 4.48
N TYR A 228 -21.11 2.63 3.16
CA TYR A 228 -20.88 1.62 2.12
C TYR A 228 -19.41 1.48 1.67
N LEU A 229 -18.99 0.41 0.97
CA LEU A 229 -17.63 0.37 0.39
C LEU A 229 -17.46 1.36 -0.77
N LYS A 230 -16.33 2.09 -0.83
CA LYS A 230 -16.02 2.98 -1.97
C LYS A 230 -15.75 2.20 -3.26
N SER A 231 -16.15 2.77 -4.40
CA SER A 231 -15.85 2.25 -5.74
C SER A 231 -14.38 2.41 -6.14
N GLY A 232 -13.86 1.45 -6.90
CA GLY A 232 -12.53 1.48 -7.51
C GLY A 232 -11.36 1.50 -6.52
N ILE A 233 -11.56 1.03 -5.29
CA ILE A 233 -10.50 1.01 -4.27
C ILE A 233 -9.70 -0.29 -4.34
N ASP A 234 -8.44 -0.17 -3.97
CA ASP A 234 -7.53 -1.27 -3.65
C ASP A 234 -6.77 -0.87 -2.39
N ASN A 235 -7.29 -1.27 -1.22
CA ASN A 235 -6.74 -0.85 0.06
C ASN A 235 -6.42 -2.05 0.95
N SER A 236 -5.56 -1.85 1.95
CA SER A 236 -5.05 -2.94 2.77
C SER A 236 -4.75 -2.48 4.19
N LEU A 237 -5.25 -3.20 5.17
CA LEU A 237 -4.80 -3.12 6.56
C LEU A 237 -3.68 -4.15 6.77
N ILE A 238 -2.49 -3.69 7.11
CA ILE A 238 -1.30 -4.52 7.22
C ILE A 238 -0.86 -4.62 8.68
N THR A 239 -0.60 -5.84 9.12
CA THR A 239 -0.09 -6.13 10.47
C THR A 239 1.37 -5.71 10.63
N ARG A 240 1.82 -5.59 11.88
CA ARG A 240 3.25 -5.56 12.20
C ARG A 240 3.89 -6.92 11.89
N PRO A 241 5.22 -7.01 11.75
CA PRO A 241 5.91 -8.28 11.55
C PRO A 241 5.55 -9.30 12.65
N ILE A 242 5.10 -10.48 12.24
CA ILE A 242 4.76 -11.62 13.10
C ILE A 242 5.88 -12.65 12.97
N ASP A 243 6.54 -12.94 14.09
CA ASP A 243 7.63 -13.90 14.12
C ASP A 243 7.11 -15.35 14.19
N LEU A 244 7.22 -16.07 13.07
CA LEU A 244 6.92 -17.51 12.98
C LEU A 244 8.20 -18.35 12.82
N THR A 245 9.38 -17.77 13.08
CA THR A 245 10.67 -18.44 12.84
C THR A 245 10.83 -19.72 13.65
N ASN A 246 10.29 -19.74 14.86
CA ASN A 246 10.31 -20.90 15.75
C ASN A 246 8.95 -21.61 15.88
N ALA A 247 7.99 -21.35 14.97
CA ALA A 247 6.67 -21.95 15.03
C ALA A 247 6.70 -23.42 14.56
N ARG A 248 6.13 -24.34 15.35
CA ARG A 248 5.78 -25.70 14.92
C ARG A 248 4.56 -25.66 14.00
N TRP A 249 3.55 -24.90 14.41
CA TRP A 249 2.36 -24.58 13.63
C TRP A 249 1.83 -23.21 14.06
N ALA A 250 1.11 -22.53 13.17
CA ALA A 250 0.50 -21.24 13.43
C ALA A 250 -0.85 -21.14 12.70
N ARG A 251 -1.80 -20.41 13.29
CA ARG A 251 -3.13 -20.16 12.76
C ARG A 251 -3.53 -18.71 12.99
N LEU A 252 -4.29 -18.20 12.04
CA LEU A 252 -5.01 -16.94 12.17
C LEU A 252 -6.39 -17.20 12.77
N SER A 253 -6.87 -16.32 13.62
CA SER A 253 -8.26 -16.23 14.05
C SER A 253 -8.66 -14.76 13.99
N PHE A 254 -9.89 -14.50 13.56
CA PHE A 254 -10.52 -13.19 13.68
C PHE A 254 -12.03 -13.37 13.52
N TYR A 255 -12.77 -12.39 13.99
CA TYR A 255 -14.19 -12.25 13.71
C TYR A 255 -14.40 -11.18 12.65
N THR A 256 -15.43 -11.36 11.84
CA THR A 256 -15.76 -10.41 10.79
C THR A 256 -17.25 -10.28 10.59
N ARG A 257 -17.70 -9.07 10.23
CA ARG A 257 -19.00 -8.84 9.62
C ARG A 257 -18.80 -8.20 8.27
N PHE A 258 -19.63 -8.56 7.31
CA PHE A 258 -19.56 -7.96 5.99
C PHE A 258 -20.93 -7.93 5.32
N ASN A 259 -21.12 -6.94 4.46
CA ASN A 259 -22.25 -6.83 3.56
C ASN A 259 -21.70 -6.43 2.19
N ILE A 260 -21.39 -7.43 1.37
CA ILE A 260 -20.69 -7.26 0.10
C ILE A 260 -21.54 -7.84 -1.01
N ASN A 261 -21.68 -7.11 -2.11
CA ASN A 261 -22.45 -7.56 -3.25
C ASN A 261 -21.94 -8.90 -3.84
N SER A 262 -22.84 -9.85 -4.01
CA SER A 262 -22.58 -11.20 -4.51
C SER A 262 -22.54 -11.30 -6.04
N LEU A 263 -23.05 -10.29 -6.76
CA LEU A 263 -23.16 -10.28 -8.22
C LEU A 263 -21.83 -10.57 -8.93
N SER A 264 -21.95 -11.24 -10.07
CA SER A 264 -20.83 -11.57 -10.96
C SER A 264 -20.74 -10.59 -12.13
N GLY A 265 -19.58 -9.94 -12.30
CA GLY A 265 -19.26 -8.96 -13.35
C GLY A 265 -18.02 -8.17 -12.94
N ALA A 266 -17.14 -7.80 -13.89
CA ALA A 266 -15.78 -7.26 -13.64
C ALA A 266 -15.04 -8.05 -12.52
N PRO A 267 -13.89 -7.65 -11.94
CA PRO A 267 -13.52 -8.23 -10.64
C PRO A 267 -14.56 -7.75 -9.61
N PRO A 268 -15.41 -8.64 -9.08
CA PRO A 268 -16.43 -8.25 -8.11
C PRO A 268 -15.75 -7.78 -6.83
N ASP A 269 -16.48 -7.01 -6.00
CA ASP A 269 -15.98 -6.58 -4.70
C ASP A 269 -15.48 -7.78 -3.92
N CYS A 270 -14.22 -7.70 -3.51
CA CYS A 270 -13.54 -8.82 -2.91
C CYS A 270 -12.75 -8.39 -1.69
N VAL A 271 -12.78 -9.26 -0.70
CA VAL A 271 -11.88 -9.18 0.43
C VAL A 271 -10.94 -10.37 0.35
N ARG A 272 -9.67 -10.13 0.66
CA ARG A 272 -8.61 -11.13 0.68
C ARG A 272 -7.82 -11.01 1.97
N VAL A 273 -7.33 -12.15 2.44
CA VAL A 273 -6.26 -12.21 3.42
C VAL A 273 -5.03 -12.74 2.71
N GLU A 274 -3.92 -12.03 2.82
CA GLU A 274 -2.68 -12.35 2.12
C GLU A 274 -1.49 -12.30 3.09
N VAL A 275 -0.52 -13.19 2.87
CA VAL A 275 0.69 -13.33 3.68
C VAL A 275 1.89 -12.95 2.83
N SER A 276 2.81 -12.17 3.40
CA SER A 276 4.13 -11.90 2.85
C SER A 276 5.20 -12.46 3.78
N ALA A 277 6.20 -13.15 3.22
CA ALA A 277 7.39 -13.64 3.94
C ALA A 277 8.67 -12.86 3.58
N ASP A 278 8.53 -11.79 2.81
CA ASP A 278 9.63 -10.99 2.24
C ASP A 278 9.43 -9.49 2.51
N ASN A 279 8.84 -9.16 3.65
CA ASN A 279 8.61 -7.79 4.11
C ASN A 279 7.75 -6.94 3.16
N GLY A 280 6.75 -7.58 2.54
CA GLY A 280 5.72 -6.96 1.72
C GLY A 280 6.08 -6.79 0.25
N LEU A 281 7.16 -7.44 -0.25
CA LEU A 281 7.51 -7.42 -1.67
C LEU A 281 6.56 -8.31 -2.48
N THR A 282 6.28 -9.52 -1.99
CA THR A 282 5.31 -10.44 -2.59
C THR A 282 4.26 -10.86 -1.59
N TRP A 283 3.06 -11.15 -2.09
CA TRP A 283 1.88 -11.46 -1.29
C TRP A 283 1.18 -12.69 -1.83
N THR A 284 0.96 -13.66 -0.94
CA THR A 284 0.27 -14.92 -1.25
C THR A 284 -1.09 -14.94 -0.57
N ALA A 285 -2.17 -15.05 -1.35
CA ALA A 285 -3.51 -15.14 -0.79
C ALA A 285 -3.73 -16.48 -0.06
N ILE A 286 -4.27 -16.40 1.15
CA ILE A 286 -4.76 -17.58 1.92
C ILE A 286 -6.27 -17.78 1.75
N THR A 287 -6.85 -17.01 0.85
CA THR A 287 -8.23 -17.13 0.37
C THR A 287 -8.29 -18.06 -0.85
N LEU A 288 -9.24 -18.99 -0.87
CA LEU A 288 -9.53 -19.84 -2.00
C LEU A 288 -10.38 -19.06 -3.02
N GLY A 289 -9.76 -18.67 -4.14
CA GLY A 289 -10.41 -17.90 -5.20
C GLY A 289 -10.33 -16.39 -4.97
N VAL A 290 -11.26 -15.64 -5.57
CA VAL A 290 -11.19 -14.16 -5.62
C VAL A 290 -11.60 -13.48 -4.31
N ARG A 291 -12.49 -14.12 -3.51
CA ARG A 291 -13.11 -13.58 -2.27
C ARG A 291 -13.18 -14.68 -1.20
N TRP A 292 -13.08 -14.32 0.08
CA TRP A 292 -13.31 -15.27 1.19
C TRP A 292 -14.76 -15.35 1.67
N GLY A 293 -15.60 -14.39 1.26
CA GLY A 293 -17.04 -14.36 1.48
C GLY A 293 -17.74 -13.36 0.55
N TRP A 294 -19.07 -13.38 0.52
CA TRP A 294 -19.95 -12.41 -0.14
C TRP A 294 -21.34 -12.47 0.48
N GLY A 295 -22.22 -11.54 0.12
CA GLY A 295 -23.54 -11.39 0.72
C GLY A 295 -23.45 -10.71 2.08
N VAL A 296 -24.45 -10.98 2.92
CA VAL A 296 -24.49 -10.51 4.32
C VAL A 296 -23.94 -11.60 5.23
N SER A 297 -22.97 -11.29 6.07
CA SER A 297 -22.35 -12.24 6.98
C SER A 297 -23.37 -12.89 7.91
N GLY A 298 -23.24 -14.20 8.15
CA GLY A 298 -24.12 -14.97 9.03
C GLY A 298 -25.52 -15.27 8.48
N SER A 299 -25.85 -14.85 7.24
CA SER A 299 -27.19 -15.04 6.67
C SER A 299 -27.47 -16.44 6.12
N GLU A 300 -26.44 -17.24 5.84
CA GLU A 300 -26.60 -18.63 5.39
C GLU A 300 -26.57 -19.58 6.60
N TYR A 301 -27.64 -20.35 6.77
CA TYR A 301 -27.62 -21.47 7.71
C TYR A 301 -26.95 -22.68 7.07
N ASN A 302 -25.90 -23.22 7.69
CA ASN A 302 -25.23 -24.43 7.21
C ASN A 302 -24.88 -25.40 8.35
N GLU A 303 -25.33 -26.64 8.25
CA GLU A 303 -25.07 -27.74 9.20
C GLU A 303 -23.66 -28.35 9.07
N SER A 304 -22.94 -28.03 7.98
CA SER A 304 -21.62 -28.59 7.65
C SER A 304 -20.45 -27.86 8.32
N GLY A 305 -20.72 -26.87 9.17
CA GLY A 305 -19.70 -26.13 9.93
C GLY A 305 -18.98 -25.03 9.15
N LYS A 306 -19.27 -24.84 7.86
CA LYS A 306 -18.79 -23.70 7.06
C LYS A 306 -19.82 -23.23 6.03
N SER A 307 -19.87 -21.95 5.71
CA SER A 307 -20.74 -21.36 4.65
C SER A 307 -20.02 -20.23 3.89
N MET A 308 -20.63 -19.64 2.86
CA MET A 308 -20.03 -18.50 2.15
C MET A 308 -20.15 -17.20 2.95
N THR A 309 -21.22 -17.06 3.72
CA THR A 309 -21.46 -15.91 4.60
C THR A 309 -20.89 -16.12 6.01
N GLY A 310 -20.35 -17.30 6.31
CA GLY A 310 -19.91 -17.70 7.65
C GLY A 310 -21.07 -18.12 8.57
N ILE A 311 -20.74 -18.75 9.70
CA ILE A 311 -21.73 -19.14 10.71
C ILE A 311 -21.86 -18.01 11.71
N ASP A 312 -23.09 -17.50 11.87
CA ASP A 312 -23.39 -16.44 12.81
C ASP A 312 -23.09 -16.85 14.26
N SER A 313 -22.27 -16.06 14.93
CA SER A 313 -21.93 -16.16 16.35
C SER A 313 -22.67 -15.13 17.21
N GLY A 314 -23.56 -14.34 16.60
CA GLY A 314 -24.36 -13.30 17.21
C GLY A 314 -24.19 -11.96 16.47
N ASN A 315 -25.31 -11.26 16.25
CA ASN A 315 -25.36 -9.97 15.56
C ASN A 315 -24.71 -10.00 14.16
N GLY A 316 -24.68 -11.14 13.47
CA GLY A 316 -24.06 -11.27 12.14
C GLY A 316 -22.53 -11.38 12.16
N TRP A 317 -21.88 -11.42 13.32
CA TRP A 317 -20.44 -11.68 13.45
C TRP A 317 -20.15 -13.14 13.16
N VAL A 318 -19.24 -13.40 12.23
CA VAL A 318 -18.81 -14.75 11.86
C VAL A 318 -17.33 -14.94 12.16
N GLU A 319 -16.98 -16.13 12.66
CA GLU A 319 -15.58 -16.49 12.88
C GLU A 319 -14.93 -16.86 11.53
N ALA A 320 -13.70 -16.38 11.29
CA ALA A 320 -12.91 -16.64 10.09
C ALA A 320 -12.86 -18.12 9.68
N SER A 321 -12.80 -19.02 10.65
CA SER A 321 -12.71 -20.46 10.45
C SER A 321 -13.96 -21.08 9.82
N THR A 322 -15.12 -20.42 9.97
CA THR A 322 -16.43 -20.84 9.45
C THR A 322 -16.65 -20.42 7.99
N LEU A 323 -15.76 -19.62 7.42
CA LEU A 323 -15.84 -19.20 6.02
C LEU A 323 -15.27 -20.28 5.10
N SER A 324 -16.05 -20.65 4.10
CA SER A 324 -15.74 -21.78 3.20
C SER A 324 -14.52 -21.54 2.33
N ARG A 325 -14.19 -20.27 2.06
CA ARG A 325 -13.09 -19.87 1.18
C ARG A 325 -11.90 -19.28 1.91
N LEU A 326 -11.89 -19.27 3.24
CA LEU A 326 -10.75 -18.77 4.00
C LEU A 326 -9.95 -19.92 4.59
N SER A 327 -8.68 -20.03 4.20
CA SER A 327 -7.71 -20.82 4.95
C SER A 327 -7.14 -19.96 6.06
N VAL A 328 -7.34 -20.38 7.30
CA VAL A 328 -6.79 -19.74 8.49
C VAL A 328 -5.51 -20.42 9.00
N ASP A 329 -4.92 -21.32 8.21
CA ASP A 329 -3.66 -21.99 8.52
C ASP A 329 -2.47 -21.16 8.05
N LEU A 330 -1.56 -20.81 8.98
CA LEU A 330 -0.31 -20.10 8.71
C LEU A 330 0.91 -21.02 8.84
N THR A 331 0.72 -22.32 9.09
CA THR A 331 1.80 -23.30 9.23
C THR A 331 2.75 -23.35 8.02
N PRO A 332 2.31 -23.17 6.76
CA PRO A 332 3.22 -23.14 5.61
C PRO A 332 4.30 -22.04 5.68
N TRP A 333 4.08 -20.98 6.45
CA TRP A 333 5.01 -19.85 6.59
C TRP A 333 5.88 -19.92 7.86
N ARG A 334 5.89 -21.07 8.55
CA ARG A 334 6.84 -21.30 9.64
C ARG A 334 8.29 -21.14 9.15
N GLY A 335 9.16 -20.63 10.02
CA GLY A 335 10.56 -20.33 9.67
C GLY A 335 10.78 -18.92 9.13
N PHE A 336 9.72 -18.13 8.93
CA PHE A 336 9.77 -16.76 8.46
C PHE A 336 9.22 -15.78 9.49
N VAL A 337 9.63 -14.52 9.39
CA VAL A 337 8.87 -13.39 9.94
C VAL A 337 7.93 -12.93 8.84
N VAL A 338 6.63 -12.89 9.12
CA VAL A 338 5.59 -12.62 8.11
C VAL A 338 4.85 -11.31 8.36
N LEU A 339 4.28 -10.75 7.30
CA LEU A 339 3.23 -9.74 7.37
C LEU A 339 1.93 -10.35 6.87
N LEU A 340 0.83 -10.04 7.54
CA LEU A 340 -0.53 -10.28 7.06
C LEU A 340 -1.13 -8.97 6.55
N ARG A 341 -1.84 -9.02 5.42
CA ARG A 341 -2.73 -7.93 4.98
C ARG A 341 -4.17 -8.40 4.83
N PHE A 342 -5.11 -7.55 5.24
CA PHE A 342 -6.53 -7.63 4.92
C PHE A 342 -6.82 -6.63 3.82
N ARG A 343 -7.09 -7.13 2.62
CA ARG A 343 -7.21 -6.31 1.41
C ARG A 343 -8.64 -6.26 0.93
N VAL A 344 -9.18 -5.07 0.69
CA VAL A 344 -10.48 -4.88 0.02
C VAL A 344 -10.22 -4.29 -1.36
N VAL A 345 -10.81 -4.91 -2.38
CA VAL A 345 -10.77 -4.41 -3.75
C VAL A 345 -12.19 -4.31 -4.25
N THR A 346 -12.59 -3.15 -4.79
CA THR A 346 -13.91 -2.94 -5.36
C THR A 346 -13.85 -2.64 -6.85
N THR A 347 -14.93 -2.97 -7.56
CA THR A 347 -15.09 -2.56 -8.95
C THR A 347 -15.27 -1.04 -9.06
N ASN A 348 -14.89 -0.46 -10.20
CA ASN A 348 -15.15 0.95 -10.53
C ASN A 348 -16.31 1.11 -11.52
N GLU A 349 -17.15 0.09 -11.66
CA GLU A 349 -18.31 0.09 -12.56
C GLU A 349 -19.38 1.09 -12.08
N ASP A 350 -19.77 2.01 -12.95
CA ASP A 350 -20.78 3.03 -12.65
C ASP A 350 -22.13 2.39 -12.32
N GLY A 351 -22.74 2.81 -11.21
CA GLY A 351 -24.05 2.30 -10.77
C GLY A 351 -24.00 0.92 -10.12
N TYR A 352 -22.81 0.39 -9.83
CA TYR A 352 -22.63 -0.83 -9.06
C TYR A 352 -22.87 -0.58 -7.56
N ASN A 353 -23.77 -1.36 -6.95
CA ASN A 353 -23.97 -1.32 -5.50
C ASN A 353 -22.94 -2.20 -4.82
N HIS A 354 -22.14 -1.64 -3.92
CA HIS A 354 -21.08 -2.39 -3.23
C HIS A 354 -21.53 -3.22 -2.02
N TYR A 355 -22.82 -3.15 -1.70
CA TYR A 355 -23.46 -3.93 -0.65
C TYR A 355 -24.54 -4.86 -1.23
N GLU A 356 -24.84 -5.95 -0.54
CA GLU A 356 -25.89 -6.90 -0.92
C GLU A 356 -27.27 -6.44 -0.44
N ASP A 357 -27.38 -6.09 0.85
CA ASP A 357 -28.66 -5.76 1.49
C ASP A 357 -28.66 -4.30 1.98
N PRO A 358 -29.52 -3.42 1.45
CA PRO A 358 -29.64 -2.03 1.91
C PRO A 358 -30.20 -1.90 3.33
N THR A 359 -30.86 -2.94 3.86
CA THR A 359 -31.50 -2.96 5.18
C THR A 359 -30.58 -3.46 6.29
N SER A 360 -29.43 -4.02 5.93
CA SER A 360 -28.38 -4.38 6.88
C SER A 360 -27.83 -3.14 7.57
N ASP A 361 -27.60 -3.25 8.88
CA ASP A 361 -26.99 -2.21 9.72
C ASP A 361 -25.54 -1.93 9.34
N ILE A 362 -24.88 -2.89 8.67
CA ILE A 362 -23.54 -2.71 8.12
C ILE A 362 -23.57 -2.65 6.59
N LYS A 363 -22.75 -1.79 5.99
CA LYS A 363 -22.55 -1.70 4.53
C LYS A 363 -21.07 -1.75 4.13
N GLY A 364 -20.22 -2.36 4.96
CA GLY A 364 -18.79 -2.47 4.69
C GLY A 364 -18.22 -3.82 5.11
N VAL A 365 -16.95 -3.80 5.55
CA VAL A 365 -16.27 -4.97 6.10
C VAL A 365 -15.66 -4.60 7.44
N LEU A 366 -16.13 -5.25 8.50
CA LEU A 366 -15.58 -5.15 9.84
C LEU A 366 -14.70 -6.36 10.13
N ILE A 367 -13.56 -6.15 10.77
CA ILE A 367 -12.79 -7.22 11.40
C ILE A 367 -12.49 -6.84 12.85
N ASP A 368 -12.51 -7.85 13.70
CA ASP A 368 -12.24 -7.68 15.13
C ASP A 368 -11.62 -8.96 15.70
N ASP A 369 -11.07 -8.87 16.91
CA ASP A 369 -10.48 -9.99 17.65
C ASP A 369 -9.42 -10.76 16.83
N VAL A 370 -8.57 -10.03 16.10
CA VAL A 370 -7.53 -10.62 15.25
C VAL A 370 -6.41 -11.19 16.12
N VAL A 371 -6.24 -12.52 16.06
CA VAL A 371 -5.25 -13.26 16.84
C VAL A 371 -4.47 -14.19 15.91
N VAL A 372 -3.14 -14.17 16.03
CA VAL A 372 -2.28 -15.22 15.49
C VAL A 372 -1.77 -16.06 16.64
N TYR A 373 -2.09 -17.35 16.63
CA TYR A 373 -1.73 -18.29 17.69
C TYR A 373 -1.09 -19.54 17.11
N GLY A 374 -0.28 -20.20 17.91
CA GLY A 374 0.52 -21.32 17.45
C GLY A 374 1.22 -22.03 18.60
N VAL A 375 1.99 -23.07 18.25
CA VAL A 375 2.90 -23.74 19.19
C VAL A 375 4.30 -23.62 18.63
N SER A 376 5.27 -23.35 19.48
CA SER A 376 6.69 -23.30 19.10
C SER A 376 7.32 -24.69 19.00
N LEU A 377 8.46 -24.80 18.32
CA LEU A 377 9.31 -25.97 18.42
C LEU A 377 9.95 -26.00 19.82
N LEU A 378 9.90 -27.15 20.50
CA LEU A 378 10.62 -27.37 21.76
C LEU A 378 12.12 -27.19 21.51
N THR A 379 12.73 -26.16 22.10
CA THR A 379 14.18 -26.07 22.20
C THR A 379 14.64 -27.07 23.26
N GLY A 380 15.23 -28.19 22.82
CA GLY A 380 15.82 -29.16 23.73
C GLY A 380 16.93 -28.51 24.55
N VAL A 381 16.82 -28.56 25.87
CA VAL A 381 17.95 -28.33 26.77
C VAL A 381 18.86 -29.55 26.64
N GLU A 382 19.98 -29.42 25.92
CA GLU A 382 21.09 -30.35 26.09
C GLU A 382 21.65 -30.18 27.49
N GLY A 383 21.44 -31.18 28.35
CA GLY A 383 22.12 -31.29 29.63
C GLY A 383 21.24 -31.57 30.84
N SER A 384 20.54 -32.70 30.86
CA SER A 384 20.22 -33.39 32.12
C SER A 384 19.83 -34.84 31.82
N THR A 385 20.43 -35.75 32.57
CA THR A 385 20.37 -37.20 32.43
C THR A 385 18.95 -37.75 32.44
N ARG A 386 18.74 -38.80 31.62
CA ARG A 386 17.53 -39.63 31.59
C ARG A 386 17.13 -40.09 32.99
N ASP A 387 15.87 -39.85 33.35
CA ASP A 387 15.10 -40.80 34.14
C ASP A 387 13.79 -41.10 33.42
N ALA A 388 13.52 -42.40 33.30
CA ALA A 388 12.37 -42.94 32.61
C ALA A 388 11.12 -42.86 33.49
N GLY A 389 10.01 -42.44 32.90
CA GLY A 389 8.68 -42.64 33.47
C GLY A 389 8.03 -41.38 34.04
N THR A 390 7.57 -40.50 33.16
CA THR A 390 6.29 -39.78 33.22
C THR A 390 6.22 -38.86 32.00
N GLU A 391 5.28 -39.11 31.09
CA GLU A 391 4.91 -38.13 30.06
C GLU A 391 4.28 -36.93 30.77
N GLN A 392 5.10 -35.97 31.16
CA GLN A 392 4.61 -34.68 31.60
C GLN A 392 4.35 -33.85 30.35
N CYS A 393 3.09 -33.84 29.90
CA CYS A 393 2.59 -32.91 28.89
C CYS A 393 2.67 -31.46 29.43
N CYS A 394 3.86 -30.88 29.46
CA CYS A 394 4.02 -29.43 29.60
C CYS A 394 4.07 -28.83 28.19
N GLY A 395 2.91 -28.83 27.53
CA GLY A 395 2.71 -28.03 26.33
C GLY A 395 2.30 -26.64 26.77
N ASP A 396 3.26 -25.73 26.88
CA ASP A 396 2.94 -24.32 27.07
C ASP A 396 2.13 -23.86 25.86
N THR A 397 0.83 -23.65 26.08
CA THR A 397 0.00 -22.92 25.14
C THR A 397 0.42 -21.48 25.25
N VAL A 398 1.33 -21.05 24.36
CA VAL A 398 1.68 -19.64 24.28
C VAL A 398 0.51 -18.93 23.62
N TYR A 399 -0.39 -18.41 24.45
CA TYR A 399 -1.29 -17.34 24.06
C TYR A 399 -0.41 -16.15 23.67
N LEU A 400 -0.15 -16.02 22.37
CA LEU A 400 0.40 -14.80 21.80
C LEU A 400 -0.78 -13.80 21.76
N GLU A 401 -1.17 -13.29 22.93
CA GLU A 401 -2.12 -12.17 23.07
C GLU A 401 -1.42 -10.90 22.54
N TRP A 402 -1.55 -10.64 21.24
CA TRP A 402 -1.00 -9.45 20.57
C TRP A 402 -1.98 -8.27 20.52
N TRP A 403 -3.02 -8.27 21.35
CA TRP A 403 -3.98 -7.18 21.37
C TRP A 403 -3.42 -5.90 22.01
N GLU A 404 -2.41 -5.98 22.88
CA GLU A 404 -1.87 -4.78 23.57
C GLU A 404 -0.69 -4.09 22.84
N ARG A 405 -0.23 -4.61 21.70
CA ARG A 405 1.00 -4.09 21.04
C ARG A 405 0.81 -3.53 19.64
N MET A 406 -0.42 -3.30 19.17
CA MET A 406 -0.64 -2.28 18.12
C MET A 406 -0.62 -0.85 18.68
N MET A 407 -0.77 -0.65 19.99
CA MET A 407 -0.79 0.66 20.64
C MET A 407 0.34 0.79 21.66
N GLN A 408 1.41 1.56 21.34
CA GLN A 408 2.29 2.10 22.39
C GLN A 408 2.74 3.52 22.07
N THR A 409 1.79 4.42 22.20
CA THR A 409 1.97 5.76 22.77
C THR A 409 0.55 6.15 23.19
N TYR A 410 0.16 6.03 24.45
CA TYR A 410 0.13 7.12 25.41
C TYR A 410 -0.15 6.58 26.82
N GLY A 411 0.20 7.41 27.82
CA GLY A 411 0.34 7.06 29.22
C GLY A 411 -0.93 6.62 29.95
N ASP A 412 -0.66 5.81 30.98
CA ASP A 412 -1.40 5.63 32.21
C ASP A 412 -2.48 6.70 32.49
N PRO A 413 -3.77 6.36 32.36
CA PRO A 413 -4.81 6.95 33.17
C PRO A 413 -5.02 6.03 34.38
N GLN A 414 -4.61 6.59 35.51
CA GLN A 414 -4.89 6.17 36.88
C GLN A 414 -6.11 5.27 37.04
N GLY A 415 -5.90 4.18 37.77
CA GLY A 415 -6.83 3.09 37.90
C GLY A 415 -8.23 3.43 38.41
N VAL A 416 -9.15 2.53 38.06
CA VAL A 416 -10.36 2.23 38.81
C VAL A 416 -10.59 0.73 38.68
N GLU A 417 -10.58 0.03 39.81
CA GLU A 417 -11.12 -1.32 39.94
C GLU A 417 -12.63 -1.31 39.61
N LEU A 418 -13.08 -2.22 38.75
CA LEU A 418 -14.18 -3.17 39.02
C LEU A 418 -14.23 -4.24 37.92
#